data_AF-D3HTI4-F1
#
_entry.id   AF-D3HTI4-F1
#
_cell.length_a   1.000
_cell.length_b   1.000
_cell.length_c   1.000
_cell.angle_alpha   90.00
_cell.angle_beta   90.00
_cell.angle_gamma   90.00
#
_symmetry.space_group_name_H-M   'P 1'
#
loop_
_entity.id
_entity.type
_entity.pdbx_description
1 polymer ?
#
loop_
_entity_poly.entity_id
_entity_poly.type
_entity_poly.pdbx_seq_one_letter_code
_entity_poly.pdbx_strand_id
1 'polypeptide(L)'
;MSNIAYQFLNHIDAPKRILTLTGDELFVAVLGFMLLVIANQKILVSLFGLGLLSGLRFLKKGEGPKSLLVLAYWYLPSSLTQFFLPKLPPSHHRIYVA
;
A
#
# COMPACT_ATOMS: atom_id res chain seq x y z
N MET A 1 5.16 3.09 -46.98
CA MET A 1 4.39 2.67 -45.78
C MET A 1 5.25 2.99 -44.57
N SER A 2 4.94 4.06 -43.85
CA SER A 2 5.69 4.48 -42.66
C SER A 2 5.41 3.51 -41.52
N ASN A 3 6.43 2.80 -41.05
CA ASN A 3 6.36 1.99 -39.84
C ASN A 3 6.09 2.91 -38.64
N ILE A 4 4.84 2.96 -38.17
CA ILE A 4 4.49 3.62 -36.91
C ILE A 4 5.03 2.71 -35.82
N ALA A 5 6.15 3.09 -35.22
CA ALA A 5 6.69 2.42 -34.04
C ALA A 5 5.75 2.70 -32.86
N TYR A 6 4.93 1.72 -32.50
CA TYR A 6 4.11 1.78 -31.30
C TYR A 6 5.02 1.71 -30.07
N GLN A 7 5.29 2.86 -29.45
CA GLN A 7 6.02 2.92 -28.19
C GLN A 7 5.05 2.67 -27.05
N PHE A 8 5.07 1.46 -26.48
CA PHE A 8 4.32 1.15 -25.27
C PHE A 8 4.90 1.96 -24.10
N LEU A 9 4.10 2.87 -23.54
CA LEU A 9 4.45 3.61 -22.33
C LEU A 9 4.35 2.66 -21.13
N ASN A 10 5.46 2.01 -20.77
CA ASN A 10 5.55 1.09 -19.63
C ASN A 10 5.48 1.78 -18.25
N HIS A 11 5.30 3.10 -18.20
CA HIS A 11 5.43 3.90 -16.97
C HIS A 11 4.18 4.70 -16.59
N ILE A 12 3.03 4.44 -17.23
CA ILE A 12 1.77 5.15 -16.89
C ILE A 12 1.34 4.82 -15.45
N ASP A 13 1.55 3.58 -15.01
CA ASP A 13 1.11 3.09 -13.70
C ASP A 13 2.21 3.08 -12.64
N ALA A 14 3.41 3.59 -12.97
CA ALA A 14 4.53 3.57 -12.04
C ALA A 14 4.26 4.54 -10.89
N PRO A 15 4.13 4.06 -9.63
CA PRO A 15 3.89 4.94 -8.50
C PRO A 15 5.08 5.88 -8.32
N LYS A 16 4.81 7.15 -8.00
CA LYS A 16 5.85 8.13 -7.70
C LYS A 16 6.68 7.67 -6.50
N ARG A 17 7.93 7.26 -6.73
CA ARG A 17 8.88 6.84 -5.71
C ARG A 17 9.80 8.02 -5.39
N ILE A 18 9.91 8.37 -4.10
CA ILE A 18 10.88 9.33 -3.60
C ILE A 18 12.00 8.50 -2.95
N LEU A 19 13.23 8.60 -3.47
CA LEU A 19 14.40 7.88 -2.93
C LEU A 19 14.18 6.37 -2.77
N THR A 20 13.58 5.69 -3.77
CA THR A 20 13.17 4.27 -3.77
C THR A 20 11.94 3.89 -2.92
N LEU A 21 11.45 4.77 -2.03
CA LEU A 21 10.25 4.51 -1.22
C LEU A 21 9.02 5.24 -1.78
N THR A 22 7.87 4.61 -1.62
CA THR A 22 6.56 5.22 -1.84
C THR A 22 6.19 6.09 -0.63
N GLY A 23 5.32 7.08 -0.78
CA GLY A 23 4.99 8.02 0.31
C GLY A 23 4.47 7.37 1.59
N ASP A 24 3.71 6.29 1.47
CA ASP A 24 3.23 5.45 2.59
C ASP A 24 4.36 4.71 3.30
N GLU A 25 5.34 4.17 2.56
CA GLU A 25 6.51 3.51 3.15
C GLU A 25 7.40 4.51 3.91
N LEU A 26 7.52 5.72 3.38
CA LEU A 26 8.24 6.80 4.02
C LEU A 26 7.54 7.25 5.31
N PHE A 27 6.20 7.35 5.29
CA PHE A 27 5.41 7.67 6.48
C PHE A 27 5.61 6.62 7.59
N VAL A 28 5.55 5.33 7.26
CA VAL A 28 5.80 4.24 8.22
C VAL A 28 7.23 4.29 8.77
N ALA A 29 8.22 4.54 7.91
CA ALA A 29 9.61 4.66 8.35
C ALA A 29 9.83 5.84 9.31
N VAL A 30 9.27 7.01 9.01
CA VAL A 30 9.35 8.20 9.88
C VAL A 30 8.65 7.95 11.22
N LEU A 31 7.45 7.36 11.19
CA LEU A 31 6.71 7.06 12.41
C LEU A 31 7.45 6.03 13.29
N GLY A 32 7.98 4.97 12.67
CA GLY A 32 8.82 3.99 13.35
C GLY A 32 10.08 4.61 13.96
N PHE A 33 10.72 5.54 13.26
CA PHE A 33 11.88 6.28 13.78
C PHE A 33 11.52 7.17 14.97
N MET A 34 10.41 7.91 14.90
CA MET A 34 9.93 8.74 16.01
C MET A 34 9.61 7.89 17.25
N LEU A 35 8.97 6.74 17.07
CA LEU A 35 8.72 5.78 18.15
C LEU A 35 10.02 5.25 18.76
N LEU A 36 11.03 4.96 17.94
CA LEU A 36 12.34 4.48 18.41
C LEU A 36 13.06 5.50 19.30
N VAL A 37 12.92 6.80 18.99
CA VAL A 37 13.50 7.89 19.77
C VAL A 37 12.81 8.02 21.13
N ILE A 38 11.48 7.96 21.16
CA ILE A 38 10.67 8.17 22.38
C ILE A 38 10.70 6.94 23.30
N ALA A 39 10.73 5.73 22.73
CA ALA A 39 10.61 4.52 23.51
C ALA A 39 11.91 4.15 24.24
N ASN A 40 11.73 3.64 25.46
CA ASN A 40 12.82 3.11 26.27
C ASN A 40 13.28 1.73 25.77
N GLN A 41 12.35 0.93 25.25
CA GLN A 41 12.60 -0.43 24.73
C GLN A 41 13.03 -0.41 23.25
N LYS A 42 14.24 0.07 23.00
CA LYS A 42 14.75 0.32 21.63
C LYS A 42 14.78 -0.92 20.73
N ILE A 43 15.11 -2.08 21.29
CA ILE A 43 15.23 -3.33 20.53
C ILE A 43 13.88 -3.78 19.99
N LEU A 44 12.86 -3.82 20.87
CA LEU A 44 11.51 -4.22 20.50
C LEU A 44 10.91 -3.27 19.45
N VAL A 45 11.09 -1.96 19.65
CA VAL A 45 10.56 -0.94 18.75
C VAL A 45 11.26 -0.96 17.39
N SER A 46 12.57 -1.17 17.36
CA SER A 46 13.32 -1.33 16.12
C SER A 46 12.85 -2.56 15.33
N LEU A 47 12.69 -3.70 16.01
CA LEU A 47 12.20 -4.93 15.37
C LEU A 47 10.77 -4.75 14.83
N PHE A 48 9.90 -4.09 15.59
CA PHE A 48 8.54 -3.80 15.16
C PHE A 48 8.50 -2.84 13.96
N GLY A 49 9.27 -1.75 13.99
CA GLY A 49 9.34 -0.78 12.89
C GLY A 49 9.90 -1.38 11.60
N LEU A 50 10.98 -2.16 11.70
CA LEU A 50 11.55 -2.87 10.55
C LEU A 50 10.62 -3.97 10.04
N GLY A 51 9.94 -4.69 10.94
CA GLY A 51 8.92 -5.68 10.61
C GLY A 51 7.76 -5.07 9.82
N LEU A 52 7.23 -3.93 10.24
CA LEU A 52 6.18 -3.21 9.51
C LEU A 52 6.65 -2.72 8.14
N LEU A 53 7.86 -2.13 8.06
CA LEU A 53 8.39 -1.62 6.79
C LEU A 53 8.65 -2.77 5.79
N SER A 54 9.25 -3.86 6.26
CA SER A 54 9.53 -5.04 5.42
C SER A 54 8.24 -5.75 4.99
N GLY A 55 7.27 -5.89 5.89
CA GLY A 55 5.94 -6.43 5.59
C GLY A 55 5.21 -5.59 4.54
N LEU A 56 5.22 -4.26 4.69
CA LEU A 56 4.62 -3.35 3.71
C LEU A 56 5.31 -3.46 2.36
N ARG A 57 6.65 -3.51 2.33
CA ARG A 57 7.42 -3.72 1.09
C ARG A 57 7.09 -5.05 0.43
N PHE A 58 6.94 -6.12 1.22
CA PHE A 58 6.60 -7.44 0.70
C PHE A 58 5.20 -7.43 0.07
N LEU A 59 4.21 -6.84 0.75
CA LEU A 59 2.84 -6.71 0.25
C LEU A 59 2.74 -5.85 -1.01
N LYS A 60 3.62 -4.85 -1.16
CA LYS A 60 3.66 -3.97 -2.35
C LYS A 60 4.56 -4.52 -3.46
N LYS A 61 5.33 -5.58 -3.23
CA LYS A 61 6.27 -6.12 -4.20
C LYS A 61 5.52 -6.82 -5.33
N GLY A 62 5.39 -6.14 -6.46
CA GLY A 62 4.82 -6.70 -7.70
C GLY A 62 3.42 -6.23 -8.03
N GLU A 63 2.79 -5.40 -7.18
CA GLU A 63 1.44 -4.88 -7.43
C GLU A 63 1.41 -3.35 -7.53
N GLY A 64 0.39 -2.83 -8.22
CA GLY A 64 0.20 -1.40 -8.42
C GLY A 64 -0.13 -0.62 -7.13
N PRO A 65 -0.15 0.72 -7.17
CA PRO A 65 -0.34 1.58 -5.99
C PRO A 65 -1.63 1.32 -5.18
N LYS A 66 -2.63 0.64 -5.76
CA LYS A 66 -3.92 0.34 -5.12
C LYS A 66 -4.01 -1.06 -4.50
N SER A 67 -2.95 -1.86 -4.55
CA SER A 67 -2.93 -3.23 -3.99
C SER A 67 -3.36 -3.31 -2.54
N LEU A 68 -2.84 -2.40 -1.71
CA LEU A 68 -3.18 -2.34 -0.28
C LEU A 68 -4.66 -2.08 -0.04
N LEU A 69 -5.30 -1.26 -0.88
CA LEU A 69 -6.75 -1.01 -0.80
C LEU A 69 -7.55 -2.24 -1.21
N VAL A 70 -7.09 -2.98 -2.23
CA VAL A 70 -7.71 -4.25 -2.64
C VAL A 70 -7.56 -5.29 -1.54
N LEU A 71 -6.38 -5.42 -0.96
CA LEU A 71 -6.12 -6.32 0.17
C LEU A 71 -7.01 -5.96 1.37
N ALA A 72 -7.07 -4.68 1.74
CA ALA A 72 -7.95 -4.20 2.79
C ALA A 72 -9.42 -4.52 2.48
N TYR A 73 -9.87 -4.33 1.23
CA TYR A 73 -11.23 -4.65 0.84
C TYR A 73 -11.61 -6.13 1.02
N TRP A 74 -10.65 -7.05 0.85
CA TRP A 74 -10.90 -8.48 1.02
C TRP A 74 -10.78 -8.98 2.46
N TYR A 75 -9.80 -8.47 3.22
CA TYR A 75 -9.46 -9.01 4.54
C TYR A 75 -9.95 -8.17 5.72
N LEU A 76 -10.25 -6.88 5.54
CA LEU A 76 -10.82 -6.05 6.61
C LEU A 76 -12.35 -6.15 6.64
N PRO A 77 -12.96 -6.06 7.83
CA PRO A 77 -14.42 -5.99 7.97
C PRO A 77 -14.98 -4.76 7.25
N SER A 78 -16.20 -4.89 6.72
CA SER A 78 -16.89 -3.84 5.94
C SER A 78 -17.02 -2.53 6.73
N SER A 79 -17.21 -2.59 8.04
CA SER A 79 -17.29 -1.38 8.88
C SER A 79 -16.01 -0.55 8.83
N LEU A 80 -14.84 -1.19 8.79
CA LEU A 80 -13.56 -0.49 8.77
C LEU A 80 -13.26 0.05 7.36
N THR A 81 -13.57 -0.71 6.31
CA THR A 81 -13.38 -0.24 4.93
C THR A 81 -14.35 0.88 4.56
N GLN A 82 -15.60 0.83 5.02
CA GLN A 82 -16.58 1.90 4.84
C GLN A 82 -16.26 3.16 5.66
N PHE A 83 -15.57 3.03 6.80
CA PHE A 83 -15.08 4.20 7.53
C PHE A 83 -14.10 5.03 6.70
N PHE A 84 -13.17 4.37 5.99
CA PHE A 84 -12.22 5.06 5.11
C PHE A 84 -12.84 5.42 3.75
N LEU A 85 -13.76 4.60 3.24
CA LEU A 85 -14.40 4.74 1.93
C LEU A 85 -15.92 4.54 2.07
N PRO A 86 -16.69 5.58 2.45
CA PRO A 86 -18.11 5.44 2.81
C PRO A 86 -19.01 5.00 1.66
N LYS A 87 -18.56 5.16 0.41
CA LYS A 87 -19.29 4.74 -0.80
C LYS A 87 -18.88 3.34 -1.29
N LEU A 88 -18.03 2.62 -0.55
CA LEU A 88 -17.56 1.30 -0.96
C LEU A 88 -18.65 0.25 -0.68
N PRO A 89 -19.07 -0.53 -1.68
CA PRO A 89 -20.04 -1.59 -1.46
C PRO A 89 -19.43 -2.67 -0.54
N PRO A 90 -20.23 -3.27 0.35
CA PRO A 90 -19.76 -4.35 1.21
C PRO A 90 -19.32 -5.57 0.38
N SER A 91 -18.20 -6.18 0.77
CA SER A 91 -17.56 -7.28 0.03
C SER A 91 -18.45 -8.51 -0.16
N HIS A 92 -19.43 -8.71 0.73
CA HIS A 92 -20.36 -9.84 0.72
C HIS A 92 -21.57 -9.65 -0.22
N HIS A 93 -21.85 -8.41 -0.67
CA HIS A 93 -22.98 -8.09 -1.56
C HIS A 93 -22.63 -8.16 -3.06
N ARG A 94 -21.63 -8.96 -3.45
CA ARG A 94 -21.25 -9.13 -4.87
C ARG A 94 -22.25 -10.02 -5.61
N ILE A 95 -23.47 -9.52 -5.78
CA ILE A 95 -24.45 -10.16 -6.65
C ILE A 95 -24.23 -9.58 -8.04
N TYR A 96 -23.72 -10.39 -8.95
CA TYR A 96 -23.80 -10.12 -10.38
C TYR A 96 -25.28 -10.25 -10.76
N VAL A 97 -25.93 -9.15 -11.11
CA VAL A 97 -27.21 -9.20 -11.81
C VAL A 97 -26.86 -9.23 -13.30
N ALA A 98 -27.05 -10.40 -13.91
CA ALA A 98 -26.91 -10.61 -15.35
C ALA A 98 -28.12 -10.03 -16.10
#